data_AF-R6A4M7-F1
#
_entry.id   AF-R6A4M7-F1
#
_cell.length_a   1.000
_cell.length_b   1.000
_cell.length_c   1.000
_cell.angle_alpha   90.00
_cell.angle_beta   90.00
_cell.angle_gamma   90.00
#
_symmetry.space_group_name_H-M   'P 1'
#
loop_
_entity.id
_entity.type
_entity.pdbx_description
1 polymer ?
#
loop_
_entity_poly.entity_id
_entity_poly.type
_entity_poly.pdbx_seq_one_letter_code
_entity_poly.pdbx_strand_id
1 'polypeptide(L)'
;MLEVWKQLVLKKQAQGIKVKPKTSGWASIAKTSEKTEARIEGIDEETFEAKRRLAGYAALVYKNAPNCQEKDAVPDGRLAATYHELNQIESCFRIMKSHLGLRSMYVRNSNHIKGHILICVIALGILKLLQWKLNKSGTPLTISEIIRALNSATTVPIKSGDELMFLQCSRPQNIRKGLERLSQEELKAELAKRRKQPNQLEILFKTVGLVPPARLVNLKEMGRCLGVRLTTEEAIPELIKDML
;
A
#
# COMPACT_ATOMS: atom_id res chain seq x y z
N MET A 1 21.38 15.32 -1.43
CA MET A 1 21.02 15.08 -0.01
C MET A 1 22.14 15.49 0.95
N LEU A 2 23.36 14.92 0.85
CA LEU A 2 24.48 15.31 1.73
C LEU A 2 24.83 16.80 1.68
N GLU A 3 24.84 17.40 0.49
CA GLU A 3 25.12 18.84 0.34
C GLU A 3 24.05 19.72 1.02
N VAL A 4 22.78 19.30 0.98
CA VAL A 4 21.69 19.98 1.70
C VAL A 4 21.92 19.94 3.20
N TRP A 5 22.46 18.83 3.72
CA TRP A 5 22.82 18.72 5.14
C TRP A 5 23.99 19.65 5.50
N LYS A 6 24.99 19.75 4.62
CA LYS A 6 26.12 20.68 4.80
C LYS A 6 25.63 22.13 4.95
N GLN A 7 24.78 22.57 4.03
CA GLN A 7 24.17 23.90 4.06
C GLN A 7 23.33 24.13 5.33
N LEU A 8 22.60 23.09 5.78
CA LEU A 8 21.78 23.16 6.99
C LEU A 8 22.62 23.28 8.27
N VAL A 9 23.76 22.59 8.35
CA VAL A 9 24.70 22.69 9.48
C VAL A 9 25.29 24.10 9.56
N LEU A 10 25.76 24.66 8.45
CA LEU A 10 26.30 26.02 8.38
C LEU A 10 25.26 27.08 8.81
N LYS A 11 24.01 26.93 8.36
CA LYS A 11 22.91 27.81 8.77
C LYS A 11 22.61 27.72 10.27
N LYS A 12 22.65 26.52 10.84
CA LYS A 12 22.40 26.29 12.27
C LYS A 12 23.57 26.72 13.15
N GLN A 13 24.79 26.62 12.64
CA GLN A 13 26.00 27.19 13.25
C GLN A 13 25.89 28.71 13.38
N ALA A 14 25.50 29.39 12.29
CA ALA A 14 25.27 30.84 12.29
C ALA A 14 24.19 31.27 13.29
N GLN A 15 23.19 30.41 13.52
CA GLN A 15 22.13 30.62 14.52
C GLN A 15 22.54 30.28 15.96
N GLY A 16 23.76 29.78 16.19
CA GLY A 16 24.26 29.42 17.51
C GLY A 16 23.52 28.25 18.16
N ILE A 17 22.86 27.41 17.36
CA ILE A 17 22.06 26.28 17.86
C ILE A 17 22.98 25.23 18.48
N LYS A 18 22.57 24.72 19.65
CA LYS A 18 23.19 23.55 20.27
C LYS A 18 22.58 22.28 19.69
N VAL A 19 23.40 21.26 19.49
CA VAL A 19 22.94 19.97 18.99
C VAL A 19 23.65 18.86 19.75
N LYS A 20 22.88 17.83 20.10
CA LYS A 20 23.45 16.56 20.56
C LYS A 20 23.94 15.75 19.36
N PRO A 21 25.16 15.18 19.39
CA PRO A 21 25.66 14.31 18.33
C PRO A 21 24.70 13.14 18.06
N LYS A 22 24.42 12.87 16.78
CA LYS A 22 23.58 11.74 16.35
C LYS A 22 24.30 10.91 15.29
N THR A 23 23.94 9.63 15.19
CA THR A 23 24.49 8.71 14.19
C THR A 23 23.90 8.93 12.78
N SER A 24 22.73 9.57 12.68
CA SER A 24 22.02 9.79 11.42
C SER A 24 21.53 11.24 11.24
N GLY A 25 21.25 11.61 9.98
CA GLY A 25 20.78 12.95 9.61
C GLY A 25 21.88 14.00 9.56
N TRP A 26 21.49 15.26 9.35
CA TRP A 26 22.42 16.41 9.27
C TRP A 26 23.25 16.62 10.55
N ALA A 27 22.73 16.25 11.71
CA ALA A 27 23.44 16.34 12.99
C ALA A 27 24.63 15.36 13.10
N SER A 28 24.72 14.36 12.21
CA SER A 28 25.85 13.41 12.16
C SER A 28 27.10 13.95 11.49
N ILE A 29 27.01 15.09 10.81
CA ILE A 29 28.15 15.76 10.16
C ILE A 29 28.47 17.11 10.82
N ALA A 30 27.84 17.41 11.96
CA ALA A 30 28.10 18.62 12.74
C ALA A 30 29.24 18.35 13.72
N LYS A 31 30.28 19.18 13.69
CA LYS A 31 31.39 19.13 14.64
C LYS A 31 31.00 19.85 15.93
N THR A 32 31.16 19.18 17.06
CA THR A 32 30.86 19.70 18.40
C THR A 32 32.04 19.40 19.32
N SER A 33 32.34 20.30 20.25
CA SER A 33 33.43 20.12 21.24
C SER A 33 33.20 18.95 22.20
N GLU A 34 31.94 18.68 22.54
CA GLU A 34 31.58 17.65 23.51
C GLU A 34 30.64 16.60 22.93
N LYS A 35 30.59 15.42 23.58
CA LYS A 35 29.61 14.35 23.28
C LYS A 35 28.20 14.65 23.81
N THR A 36 28.06 15.74 24.56
CA THR A 36 26.84 16.33 25.13
C THR A 36 26.25 17.41 24.21
N GLU A 37 25.17 18.05 24.62
CA GLU A 37 24.53 19.11 23.83
C GLU A 37 25.41 20.36 23.77
N ALA A 38 26.18 20.48 22.68
CA ALA A 38 27.17 21.52 22.49
C ALA A 38 26.86 22.36 21.24
N ARG A 39 27.48 23.54 21.17
CA ARG A 39 27.34 24.45 20.02
C ARG A 39 28.06 23.85 18.81
N ILE A 40 27.48 24.05 17.63
CA ILE A 40 28.10 23.60 16.37
C ILE A 40 29.33 24.48 16.10
N GLU A 41 30.51 23.85 16.04
CA GLU A 41 31.78 24.51 15.75
C GLU A 41 32.09 24.53 14.25
N GLY A 42 31.49 23.59 13.50
CA GLY A 42 31.67 23.50 12.06
C GLY A 42 31.17 22.17 11.52
N ILE A 43 31.75 21.73 10.41
CA ILE A 43 31.44 20.46 9.79
C ILE A 43 32.53 19.46 10.18
N ASP A 44 32.12 18.24 10.49
CA ASP A 44 33.05 17.12 10.59
C ASP A 44 33.37 16.63 9.16
N GLU A 45 34.48 17.13 8.62
CA GLU A 45 34.96 16.81 7.27
C GLU A 45 35.29 15.32 7.08
N GLU A 46 35.79 14.65 8.11
CA GLU A 46 36.11 13.22 8.04
C GLU A 46 34.83 12.41 7.90
N THR A 47 33.84 12.67 8.77
CA THR A 47 32.54 11.99 8.72
C THR A 47 31.75 12.36 7.45
N PHE A 48 31.87 13.60 6.97
CA PHE A 48 31.27 14.04 5.72
C PHE A 48 31.85 13.29 4.51
N GLU A 49 33.17 13.22 4.38
CA GLU A 49 33.84 12.54 3.26
C GLU A 49 33.66 11.02 3.33
N ALA A 50 33.64 10.42 4.52
CA ALA A 50 33.30 9.01 4.70
C ALA A 50 31.87 8.70 4.20
N LYS A 51 30.88 9.53 4.58
CA LYS A 51 29.50 9.40 4.09
C LYS A 51 29.37 9.71 2.60
N ARG A 52 30.19 10.62 2.06
CA ARG A 52 30.24 10.95 0.62
C ARG A 52 30.81 9.81 -0.21
N ARG A 53 31.88 9.15 0.27
CA ARG A 53 32.47 7.96 -0.38
C ARG A 53 31.46 6.82 -0.52
N LEU A 54 30.59 6.67 0.48
CA LEU A 54 29.54 5.65 0.51
C LEU A 54 28.21 6.11 -0.12
N ALA A 55 28.11 7.38 -0.53
CA ALA A 55 26.86 7.93 -1.04
C ALA A 55 26.51 7.28 -2.39
N GLY A 56 25.30 6.72 -2.48
CA GLY A 56 24.81 6.04 -3.68
C GLY A 56 25.10 4.54 -3.71
N TYR A 57 25.88 4.01 -2.77
CA TYR A 57 26.08 2.57 -2.60
C TYR A 57 25.05 1.99 -1.62
N ALA A 58 24.49 0.84 -1.96
CA ALA A 58 23.71 0.00 -1.06
C ALA A 58 24.49 -1.30 -0.83
N ALA A 59 24.75 -1.64 0.42
CA ALA A 59 25.46 -2.86 0.80
C ALA A 59 24.56 -3.74 1.67
N LEU A 60 24.65 -5.06 1.47
CA LEU A 60 23.98 -6.06 2.29
C LEU A 60 25.03 -6.77 3.15
N VAL A 61 24.88 -6.68 4.46
CA VAL A 61 25.70 -7.43 5.41
C VAL A 61 24.89 -8.63 5.86
N TYR A 62 25.40 -9.83 5.60
CA TYR A 62 24.73 -11.08 5.96
C TYR A 62 25.64 -11.96 6.80
N LYS A 63 25.02 -12.90 7.51
CA LYS A 63 25.70 -14.00 8.19
C LYS A 63 25.26 -15.30 7.53
N ASN A 64 26.16 -16.27 7.45
CA ASN A 64 25.80 -17.60 6.96
C ASN A 64 24.73 -18.22 7.86
N ALA A 65 23.85 -19.03 7.27
CA ALA A 65 22.81 -19.72 8.03
C ALA A 65 23.46 -20.67 9.07
N PRO A 66 22.81 -20.95 10.21
CA PRO A 66 23.41 -21.69 11.33
C PRO A 66 23.99 -23.07 10.96
N ASN A 67 23.46 -23.69 9.91
CA ASN A 67 23.86 -25.03 9.43
C ASN A 67 24.59 -25.00 8.08
N CYS A 68 24.98 -23.81 7.59
CA CYS A 68 25.67 -23.67 6.32
C CYS A 68 27.14 -24.04 6.49
N GLN A 69 27.55 -25.17 5.91
CA GLN A 69 28.94 -25.62 5.93
C GLN A 69 29.81 -24.95 4.85
N GLU A 70 29.18 -24.34 3.85
CA GLU A 70 29.86 -23.56 2.82
C GLU A 70 30.47 -22.29 3.44
N LYS A 71 31.78 -22.12 3.24
CA LYS A 71 32.55 -20.95 3.68
C LYS A 71 32.74 -19.91 2.58
N ASP A 72 32.42 -20.28 1.34
CA ASP A 72 32.57 -19.40 0.19
C ASP A 72 31.53 -18.28 0.21
N ALA A 73 31.90 -17.13 -0.36
CA ALA A 73 31.00 -16.01 -0.48
C ALA A 73 29.82 -16.40 -1.41
N VAL A 74 28.59 -16.18 -0.93
CA VAL A 74 27.40 -16.36 -1.77
C VAL A 74 27.48 -15.36 -2.93
N PRO A 75 27.25 -15.77 -4.18
CA PRO A 75 27.24 -14.86 -5.33
C PRO A 75 26.27 -13.70 -5.13
N ASP A 76 26.70 -12.48 -5.44
CA ASP A 76 25.94 -11.24 -5.23
C ASP A 76 24.51 -11.31 -5.80
N GLY A 77 24.35 -11.85 -7.01
CA GLY A 77 23.04 -11.99 -7.64
C GLY A 77 22.09 -12.92 -6.88
N ARG A 78 22.62 -14.01 -6.30
CA ARG A 78 21.83 -14.95 -5.48
C ARG A 78 21.45 -14.32 -4.15
N LEU A 79 22.38 -13.61 -3.52
CA LEU A 79 22.12 -12.88 -2.27
C LEU A 79 21.03 -11.83 -2.47
N ALA A 80 21.13 -11.01 -3.53
CA ALA A 80 20.14 -10.00 -3.85
C ALA A 80 18.75 -10.61 -4.12
N ALA A 81 18.68 -11.73 -4.85
CA ALA A 81 17.43 -12.45 -5.10
C ALA A 81 16.78 -12.96 -3.80
N THR A 82 17.53 -13.61 -2.91
CA THR A 82 17.01 -14.10 -1.64
C THR A 82 16.53 -12.96 -0.73
N TYR A 83 17.27 -11.85 -0.68
CA TYR A 83 16.81 -10.65 0.05
C TYR A 83 15.54 -10.04 -0.57
N HIS A 84 15.41 -10.10 -1.90
CA HIS A 84 14.19 -9.67 -2.57
C HIS A 84 12.99 -10.55 -2.19
N GLU A 85 13.16 -11.87 -2.09
CA GLU A 85 12.12 -12.79 -1.59
C GLU A 85 11.72 -12.47 -0.14
N LEU A 86 12.69 -12.18 0.73
CA LEU A 86 12.41 -11.73 2.10
C LEU A 86 11.53 -10.48 2.12
N ASN A 87 11.85 -9.48 1.28
CA ASN A 87 11.05 -8.27 1.16
C ASN A 87 9.60 -8.56 0.71
N GLN A 88 9.40 -9.58 -0.14
CA GLN A 88 8.04 -10.01 -0.53
C GLN A 88 7.28 -10.61 0.66
N ILE A 89 7.93 -11.42 1.50
CA ILE A 89 7.35 -11.98 2.72
C ILE A 89 7.00 -10.86 3.71
N GLU A 90 7.90 -9.89 3.92
CA GLU A 90 7.62 -8.74 4.77
C GLU A 90 6.44 -7.90 4.26
N SER A 91 6.34 -7.75 2.94
CA SER A 91 5.20 -7.09 2.29
C SER A 91 3.89 -7.82 2.59
N CYS A 92 3.88 -9.17 2.53
CA CYS A 92 2.73 -9.99 2.93
C CYS A 92 2.32 -9.72 4.38
N PHE A 93 3.26 -9.76 5.33
CA PHE A 93 2.96 -9.46 6.72
C PHE A 93 2.43 -8.04 6.93
N ARG A 94 2.99 -7.05 6.22
CA ARG A 94 2.51 -5.66 6.25
C ARG A 94 1.06 -5.57 5.77
N ILE A 95 0.72 -6.23 4.66
CA ILE A 95 -0.65 -6.27 4.14
C ILE A 95 -1.60 -6.92 5.14
N MET A 96 -1.23 -8.08 5.70
CA MET A 96 -2.07 -8.76 6.69
C MET A 96 -2.33 -7.88 7.91
N LYS A 97 -1.30 -7.17 8.38
CA LYS A 97 -1.36 -6.25 9.52
C LYS A 97 -2.21 -5.01 9.25
N SER A 98 -2.09 -4.42 8.06
CA SER A 98 -2.70 -3.12 7.72
C SER A 98 -4.09 -3.24 7.11
N HIS A 99 -4.38 -4.33 6.39
CA HIS A 99 -5.61 -4.45 5.60
C HIS A 99 -6.48 -5.65 5.99
N LEU A 100 -5.90 -6.74 6.47
CA LEU A 100 -6.65 -7.96 6.81
C LEU A 100 -6.91 -8.10 8.32
N GLY A 101 -6.48 -7.13 9.12
CA GLY A 101 -6.78 -7.09 10.54
C GLY A 101 -6.04 -8.14 11.37
N LEU A 102 -4.85 -8.60 10.96
CA LEU A 102 -4.08 -9.64 11.68
C LEU A 102 -3.89 -9.33 13.18
N ARG A 103 -3.80 -8.05 13.54
CA ARG A 103 -3.76 -7.60 14.93
C ARG A 103 -5.18 -7.51 15.50
N SER A 104 -5.76 -8.67 15.83
CA SER A 104 -7.04 -8.74 16.53
C SER A 104 -6.94 -8.01 17.88
N MET A 105 -7.87 -7.09 18.16
CA MET A 105 -7.99 -6.44 19.49
C MET A 105 -8.90 -7.21 20.46
N TYR A 106 -9.85 -8.00 19.97
CA TYR A 106 -10.98 -8.48 20.78
C TYR A 106 -11.08 -10.01 20.92
N VAL A 107 -10.10 -10.75 20.42
CA VAL A 107 -10.10 -12.22 20.52
C VAL A 107 -9.20 -12.69 21.66
N ARG A 108 -9.77 -13.43 22.61
CA ARG A 108 -9.06 -13.92 23.82
C ARG A 108 -8.83 -15.44 23.86
N ASN A 109 -9.64 -16.22 23.15
CA ASN A 109 -9.52 -17.68 23.10
C ASN A 109 -8.48 -18.10 22.04
N SER A 110 -7.57 -19.01 22.39
CA SER A 110 -6.55 -19.56 21.49
C SER A 110 -7.14 -20.10 20.18
N ASN A 111 -8.27 -20.81 20.22
CA ASN A 111 -8.91 -21.36 19.03
C ASN A 111 -9.42 -20.25 18.10
N HIS A 112 -10.01 -19.19 18.67
CA HIS A 112 -10.46 -18.05 17.89
C HIS A 112 -9.28 -17.26 17.31
N ILE A 113 -8.15 -17.15 18.03
CA ILE A 113 -6.93 -16.51 17.52
C ILE A 113 -6.42 -17.28 16.30
N LYS A 114 -6.32 -18.60 16.41
CA LYS A 114 -5.90 -19.47 15.29
C LYS A 114 -6.84 -19.33 14.09
N GLY A 115 -8.17 -19.33 14.34
CA GLY A 115 -9.17 -19.14 13.29
C GLY A 115 -9.05 -17.78 12.58
N HIS A 116 -8.89 -16.70 13.34
CA HIS A 116 -8.70 -15.35 12.78
C HIS A 116 -7.44 -15.25 11.91
N ILE A 117 -6.32 -15.79 12.40
CA ILE A 117 -5.06 -15.83 11.64
C ILE A 117 -5.25 -16.65 10.36
N LEU A 118 -5.91 -17.81 10.44
CA LEU A 118 -6.17 -18.66 9.28
C LEU A 118 -6.97 -17.91 8.20
N ILE A 119 -8.05 -17.23 8.58
CA ILE A 119 -8.85 -16.42 7.65
C ILE A 119 -7.98 -15.32 7.01
N CYS A 120 -7.13 -14.64 7.78
CA CYS A 120 -6.21 -13.63 7.25
C CYS A 120 -5.23 -14.22 6.22
N VAL A 121 -4.70 -15.43 6.46
CA VAL A 121 -3.77 -16.11 5.54
C VAL A 121 -4.49 -16.52 4.26
N ILE A 122 -5.70 -17.07 4.35
CA ILE A 122 -6.51 -17.43 3.18
C ILE A 122 -6.83 -16.20 2.34
N ALA A 123 -7.28 -15.11 2.99
CA ALA A 123 -7.57 -13.85 2.31
C ALA A 123 -6.34 -13.26 1.59
N LEU A 124 -5.16 -13.34 2.22
CA LEU A 124 -3.90 -12.95 1.57
C LEU A 124 -3.61 -13.82 0.34
N GLY A 125 -3.81 -15.14 0.44
CA GLY A 125 -3.65 -16.06 -0.68
C GLY A 125 -4.52 -15.68 -1.88
N ILE A 126 -5.80 -15.38 -1.64
CA ILE A 126 -6.73 -14.92 -2.67
C ILE A 126 -6.24 -13.61 -3.32
N LEU A 127 -5.83 -12.62 -2.52
CA LEU A 127 -5.29 -11.36 -3.03
C LEU A 127 -4.03 -11.56 -3.87
N LYS A 128 -3.15 -12.48 -3.47
CA LYS A 128 -1.93 -12.80 -4.22
C LYS A 128 -2.22 -13.51 -5.54
N LEU A 129 -3.18 -14.43 -5.56
CA LEU A 129 -3.63 -15.07 -6.79
C LEU A 129 -4.27 -14.05 -7.76
N LEU A 130 -5.06 -13.11 -7.23
CA LEU A 130 -5.64 -12.03 -8.02
C LEU A 130 -4.54 -11.11 -8.59
N GLN A 131 -3.57 -10.71 -7.78
CA GLN A 131 -2.40 -9.94 -8.24
C GLN A 131 -1.62 -10.70 -9.33
N TRP A 132 -1.40 -11.99 -9.16
CA TRP A 132 -0.73 -12.82 -10.16
C TRP A 132 -1.50 -12.86 -11.49
N LYS A 133 -2.83 -13.03 -11.45
CA LYS A 133 -3.67 -12.98 -12.65
C LYS A 133 -3.60 -11.61 -13.35
N LEU A 134 -3.61 -10.52 -12.59
CA LEU A 134 -3.50 -9.15 -13.11
C LEU A 134 -2.16 -8.89 -13.80
N ASN A 135 -1.07 -9.39 -13.21
CA ASN A 135 0.25 -9.31 -13.82
C ASN A 135 0.29 -10.09 -15.14
N LYS A 136 -0.33 -11.28 -15.18
CA LYS A 136 -0.43 -12.11 -16.39
C LYS A 136 -1.31 -11.49 -17.48
N SER A 137 -2.34 -10.72 -17.11
CA SER A 137 -3.22 -10.02 -18.06
C SER A 137 -2.64 -8.69 -18.59
N GLY A 138 -1.40 -8.32 -18.21
CA GLY A 138 -0.75 -7.09 -18.67
C GLY A 138 -1.25 -5.81 -17.98
N THR A 139 -2.02 -5.94 -16.91
CA THR A 139 -2.58 -4.81 -16.15
C THR A 139 -2.20 -4.93 -14.67
N PRO A 140 -0.90 -4.83 -14.33
CA PRO A 140 -0.42 -5.06 -12.97
C PRO A 140 -1.02 -4.02 -12.02
N LEU A 141 -1.58 -4.49 -10.91
CA LEU A 141 -2.00 -3.66 -9.78
C LEU A 141 -1.29 -4.11 -8.50
N THR A 142 -0.96 -3.14 -7.66
CA THR A 142 -0.48 -3.41 -6.31
C THR A 142 -1.62 -3.95 -5.43
N ILE A 143 -1.29 -4.72 -4.40
CA ILE A 143 -2.32 -5.26 -3.49
C ILE A 143 -3.15 -4.16 -2.83
N SER A 144 -2.54 -3.02 -2.49
CA SER A 144 -3.27 -1.87 -1.95
C SER A 144 -4.25 -1.27 -2.97
N GLU A 145 -3.92 -1.26 -4.27
CA GLU A 145 -4.86 -0.84 -5.33
C GLU A 145 -6.01 -1.81 -5.48
N ILE A 146 -5.72 -3.12 -5.48
CA ILE A 146 -6.75 -4.17 -5.52
C ILE A 146 -7.72 -4.02 -4.36
N ILE A 147 -7.20 -3.89 -3.13
CA ILE A 147 -8.03 -3.72 -1.92
C ILE A 147 -8.87 -2.44 -2.01
N ARG A 148 -8.30 -1.33 -2.46
CA ARG A 148 -9.05 -0.08 -2.63
C ARG A 148 -10.16 -0.22 -3.66
N ALA A 149 -9.89 -0.87 -4.79
CA ALA A 149 -10.88 -1.09 -5.84
C ALA A 149 -12.03 -1.98 -5.32
N LEU A 150 -11.72 -3.08 -4.62
CA LEU A 150 -12.72 -3.94 -3.98
C LEU A 150 -13.55 -3.18 -2.92
N ASN A 151 -12.90 -2.40 -2.06
CA ASN A 151 -13.60 -1.57 -1.07
C ASN A 151 -14.44 -0.44 -1.67
N SER A 152 -14.22 -0.11 -2.95
CA SER A 152 -15.02 0.86 -3.70
C SER A 152 -16.20 0.23 -4.44
N ALA A 153 -16.30 -1.11 -4.47
CA ALA A 153 -17.39 -1.85 -5.10
C ALA A 153 -18.65 -1.82 -4.21
N THR A 154 -19.22 -0.64 -4.03
CA THR A 154 -20.41 -0.41 -3.20
C THR A 154 -21.66 -0.25 -4.05
N THR A 155 -22.76 -0.86 -3.61
CA THR A 155 -24.08 -0.75 -4.26
C THR A 155 -25.14 -0.42 -3.23
N VAL A 156 -26.13 0.36 -3.62
CA VAL A 156 -27.31 0.67 -2.81
C VAL A 156 -28.53 -0.03 -3.41
N PRO A 157 -29.28 -0.82 -2.61
CA PRO A 157 -30.54 -1.38 -3.07
C PRO A 157 -31.60 -0.27 -3.19
N ILE A 158 -32.40 -0.32 -4.24
CA ILE A 158 -33.52 0.59 -4.51
C ILE A 158 -34.72 -0.25 -4.87
N LYS A 159 -35.86 -0.01 -4.20
CA LYS A 159 -37.13 -0.62 -4.56
C LYS A 159 -37.85 0.25 -5.59
N SER A 160 -38.18 -0.31 -6.76
CA SER A 160 -38.94 0.36 -7.82
C SER A 160 -40.15 -0.50 -8.15
N GLY A 161 -41.31 -0.12 -7.61
CA GLY A 161 -42.49 -0.99 -7.60
C GLY A 161 -42.23 -2.27 -6.82
N ASP A 162 -42.44 -3.42 -7.46
CA ASP A 162 -42.17 -4.75 -6.89
C ASP A 162 -40.76 -5.28 -7.22
N GLU A 163 -39.99 -4.56 -8.04
CA GLU A 163 -38.63 -4.97 -8.38
C GLU A 163 -37.57 -4.35 -7.45
N LEU A 164 -36.59 -5.18 -7.12
CA LEU A 164 -35.38 -4.75 -6.43
C LEU A 164 -34.27 -4.47 -7.44
N MET A 165 -33.74 -3.24 -7.38
CA MET A 165 -32.62 -2.78 -8.18
C MET A 165 -31.42 -2.42 -7.31
N PHE A 166 -30.24 -2.41 -7.91
CA PHE A 166 -28.98 -2.07 -7.26
C PHE A 166 -28.30 -0.94 -8.03
N LEU A 167 -28.16 0.22 -7.38
CA LEU A 167 -27.42 1.36 -7.91
C LEU A 167 -25.97 1.25 -7.47
N GLN A 168 -25.04 1.25 -8.43
CA GLN A 168 -23.62 1.38 -8.14
C GLN A 168 -23.30 2.76 -7.59
N CYS A 169 -22.71 2.76 -6.39
CA CYS A 169 -22.22 3.95 -5.74
C CYS A 169 -20.70 3.93 -5.77
N SER A 170 -20.12 5.09 -6.07
CA SER A 170 -18.70 5.34 -5.85
C SER A 170 -18.57 6.34 -4.72
N ARG A 171 -17.52 6.19 -3.90
CA ARG A 171 -17.23 7.20 -2.88
C ARG A 171 -16.91 8.53 -3.58
N PRO A 172 -17.56 9.64 -3.19
CA PRO A 172 -17.26 10.93 -3.79
C PRO A 172 -15.78 11.25 -3.55
N GLN A 173 -15.04 11.41 -4.63
CA GLN A 173 -13.65 11.86 -4.57
C GLN A 173 -13.63 13.37 -4.71
N ASN A 174 -12.78 14.03 -3.91
CA ASN A 174 -12.48 15.43 -4.11
C ASN A 174 -11.71 15.57 -5.44
N ILE A 175 -12.42 16.01 -6.48
CA ILE A 175 -11.89 16.19 -7.85
C ILE A 175 -10.73 17.20 -7.91
N ARG A 176 -10.58 18.08 -6.91
CA ARG A 176 -9.50 19.08 -6.82
C ARG A 176 -8.27 18.57 -6.07
N LYS A 177 -8.34 17.43 -5.37
CA LYS A 177 -7.23 16.92 -4.56
C LYS A 177 -6.04 16.54 -5.46
N GLY A 178 -4.89 17.18 -5.24
CA GLY A 178 -3.69 17.07 -6.07
C GLY A 178 -3.75 17.85 -7.40
N LEU A 179 -4.83 18.60 -7.64
CA LEU A 179 -5.08 19.41 -8.83
C LEU A 179 -5.49 20.84 -8.43
N GLU A 180 -5.09 21.29 -7.25
CA GLU A 180 -5.59 22.53 -6.64
C GLU A 180 -5.23 23.78 -7.46
N ARG A 181 -4.15 23.69 -8.25
CA ARG A 181 -3.63 24.79 -9.06
C ARG A 181 -4.17 24.85 -10.49
N LEU A 182 -4.94 23.85 -10.92
CA LEU A 182 -5.49 23.82 -12.28
C LEU A 182 -6.65 24.81 -12.41
N SER A 183 -6.73 25.45 -13.57
CA SER A 183 -7.90 26.21 -14.00
C SER A 183 -9.12 25.29 -14.20
N GLN A 184 -10.32 25.87 -14.31
CA GLN A 184 -11.54 25.09 -14.52
C GLN A 184 -11.54 24.32 -15.83
N GLU A 185 -10.97 24.88 -16.90
CA GLU A 185 -10.91 24.22 -18.21
C GLU A 185 -9.92 23.04 -18.20
N GLU A 186 -8.74 23.23 -17.62
CA GLU A 186 -7.75 22.17 -17.43
C GLU A 186 -8.30 21.04 -16.57
N LEU A 187 -9.02 21.36 -15.49
CA LEU A 187 -9.65 20.37 -14.63
C LEU A 187 -10.71 19.56 -15.39
N LYS A 188 -11.55 20.20 -16.21
CA LYS A 188 -12.54 19.49 -17.04
C LYS A 188 -11.86 18.56 -18.05
N ALA A 189 -10.81 19.03 -18.72
CA ALA A 189 -10.05 18.22 -19.66
C ALA A 189 -9.39 17.00 -18.98
N GLU A 190 -8.83 17.19 -17.79
CA GLU A 190 -8.24 16.11 -16.99
C GLU A 190 -9.28 15.08 -16.55
N LEU A 191 -10.45 15.52 -16.07
CA LEU A 191 -11.55 14.62 -15.71
C LEU A 191 -12.07 13.82 -16.92
N ALA A 192 -12.12 14.43 -18.10
CA ALA A 192 -12.49 13.74 -19.34
C ALA A 192 -11.47 12.66 -19.73
N LYS A 193 -10.17 12.91 -19.54
CA LYS A 193 -9.12 11.89 -19.73
C LYS A 193 -9.30 10.73 -18.75
N ARG A 194 -9.53 11.01 -17.47
CA ARG A 194 -9.75 9.99 -16.44
C ARG A 194 -10.96 9.10 -16.71
N ARG A 195 -12.06 9.66 -17.23
CA ARG A 195 -13.27 8.89 -17.62
C ARG A 195 -13.01 7.87 -18.74
N LYS A 196 -12.01 8.10 -19.59
CA LYS A 196 -11.64 7.18 -20.68
C LYS A 196 -10.77 6.02 -20.19
N GLN A 197 -10.12 6.17 -19.03
CA GLN A 197 -9.29 5.11 -18.47
C GLN A 197 -10.20 4.03 -17.85
N PRO A 198 -9.89 2.75 -18.06
CA PRO A 198 -10.64 1.66 -17.45
C PRO A 198 -10.53 1.78 -15.93
N ASN A 199 -11.67 1.70 -15.24
CA ASN A 199 -11.69 1.73 -13.80
C ASN A 199 -10.93 0.52 -13.25
N GLN A 200 -10.16 0.70 -12.16
CA GLN A 200 -9.48 -0.41 -11.48
C GLN A 200 -10.45 -1.56 -11.17
N LEU A 201 -11.69 -1.25 -10.77
CA LEU A 201 -12.71 -2.27 -10.55
C LEU A 201 -13.10 -3.03 -11.82
N GLU A 202 -13.27 -2.34 -12.96
CA GLU A 202 -13.57 -3.00 -14.24
C GLU A 202 -12.42 -3.91 -14.68
N ILE A 203 -11.17 -3.49 -14.45
CA ILE A 203 -9.99 -4.33 -14.69
C ILE A 203 -10.10 -5.59 -13.85
N LEU A 204 -10.40 -5.48 -12.55
CA LEU A 204 -10.56 -6.64 -11.67
C LEU A 204 -11.63 -7.61 -12.21
N PHE A 205 -12.82 -7.12 -12.53
CA PHE A 205 -13.91 -7.93 -13.08
C PHE A 205 -13.46 -8.68 -14.33
N LYS A 206 -12.90 -7.98 -15.32
CA LYS A 206 -12.43 -8.59 -16.57
C LYS A 206 -11.33 -9.63 -16.34
N THR A 207 -10.38 -9.36 -15.44
CA THR A 207 -9.28 -10.28 -15.14
C THR A 207 -9.75 -11.59 -14.52
N VAL A 208 -10.87 -11.58 -13.76
CA VAL A 208 -11.45 -12.81 -13.21
C VAL A 208 -12.50 -13.44 -14.12
N GLY A 209 -12.74 -12.90 -15.31
CA GLY A 209 -13.74 -13.40 -16.25
C GLY A 209 -15.17 -13.02 -15.91
N LEU A 210 -15.36 -11.97 -15.11
CA LEU A 210 -16.65 -11.42 -14.75
C LEU A 210 -16.98 -10.17 -15.57
N VAL A 211 -18.27 -9.83 -15.62
CA VAL A 211 -18.77 -8.65 -16.32
C VAL A 211 -19.06 -7.56 -15.28
N PRO A 212 -18.50 -6.35 -15.41
CA PRO A 212 -18.84 -5.26 -14.50
C PRO A 212 -20.33 -4.92 -14.64
N PRO A 213 -21.08 -4.78 -13.53
CA PRO A 213 -22.48 -4.42 -13.61
C PRO A 213 -22.65 -3.03 -14.22
N ALA A 214 -23.78 -2.79 -14.87
CA ALA A 214 -24.19 -1.44 -15.25
C ALA A 214 -24.42 -0.56 -14.01
N ARG A 215 -24.58 0.75 -14.20
CA ARG A 215 -24.78 1.69 -13.09
C ARG A 215 -26.01 1.33 -12.25
N LEU A 216 -27.06 0.81 -12.88
CA LEU A 216 -28.27 0.32 -12.24
C LEU A 216 -28.58 -1.05 -12.83
N VAL A 217 -28.78 -2.05 -11.98
CA VAL A 217 -29.06 -3.43 -12.42
C VAL A 217 -30.12 -4.07 -11.53
N ASN A 218 -30.95 -4.94 -12.10
CA ASN A 218 -31.85 -5.76 -11.29
C ASN A 218 -31.10 -6.94 -10.63
N LEU A 219 -31.81 -7.68 -9.76
CA LEU A 219 -31.22 -8.80 -9.03
C LEU A 219 -30.62 -9.91 -9.94
N LYS A 220 -31.34 -10.26 -11.02
CA LYS A 220 -30.91 -11.31 -11.95
C LYS A 220 -29.68 -10.88 -12.75
N GLU A 221 -29.61 -9.62 -13.14
CA GLU A 221 -28.45 -9.01 -13.81
C GLU A 221 -27.24 -8.95 -12.89
N MET A 222 -27.44 -8.54 -11.63
CA MET A 222 -26.36 -8.54 -10.64
C MET A 222 -25.78 -9.94 -10.45
N GLY A 223 -26.64 -10.95 -10.32
CA GLY A 223 -26.20 -12.34 -10.22
C GLY A 223 -25.38 -12.79 -11.44
N ARG A 224 -25.84 -12.47 -12.65
CA ARG A 224 -25.10 -12.73 -13.90
C ARG A 224 -23.73 -12.05 -13.92
N CYS A 225 -23.64 -10.79 -13.48
CA CYS A 225 -22.38 -10.03 -13.44
C CYS A 225 -21.37 -10.63 -12.46
N LEU A 226 -21.85 -11.12 -11.31
CA LEU A 226 -21.03 -11.71 -10.24
C LEU A 226 -20.76 -13.21 -10.44
N GLY A 227 -21.41 -13.86 -11.41
CA GLY A 227 -21.30 -15.30 -11.63
C GLY A 227 -21.95 -16.15 -10.54
N VAL A 228 -22.96 -15.60 -9.84
CA VAL A 228 -23.66 -16.28 -8.74
C VAL A 228 -25.17 -16.20 -8.93
N ARG A 229 -25.89 -17.18 -8.37
CA ARG A 229 -27.35 -17.15 -8.34
C ARG A 229 -27.79 -16.34 -7.11
N LEU A 230 -28.38 -15.17 -7.34
CA LEU A 230 -29.00 -14.38 -6.27
C LEU A 230 -30.51 -14.62 -6.30
N THR A 231 -31.06 -15.10 -5.19
CA THR A 231 -32.50 -15.33 -5.00
C THR A 231 -33.05 -14.31 -4.00
N THR A 232 -34.35 -14.00 -4.12
CA THR A 232 -35.04 -13.13 -3.17
C THR A 232 -35.24 -13.77 -1.81
N GLU A 233 -35.04 -15.08 -1.66
CA GLU A 233 -35.39 -15.80 -0.42
C GLU A 233 -34.22 -15.90 0.58
N GLU A 234 -32.96 -15.81 0.13
CA GLU A 234 -31.84 -16.33 0.93
C GLU A 234 -31.03 -15.29 1.75
N ALA A 235 -31.19 -13.98 1.54
CA ALA A 235 -30.47 -12.97 2.36
C ALA A 235 -30.94 -11.52 2.14
N ILE A 236 -31.45 -11.22 0.95
CA ILE A 236 -31.65 -9.85 0.48
C ILE A 236 -32.83 -9.14 1.15
N PRO A 237 -33.96 -9.79 1.48
CA PRO A 237 -35.05 -9.15 2.23
C PRO A 237 -34.62 -8.65 3.61
N GLU A 238 -33.82 -9.44 4.35
CA GLU A 238 -33.29 -9.02 5.66
C GLU A 238 -32.28 -7.87 5.51
N LEU A 239 -31.44 -7.87 4.47
CA LEU A 239 -30.56 -6.73 4.12
C LEU A 239 -31.32 -5.43 3.81
N ILE A 240 -32.52 -5.53 3.22
CA ILE A 240 -33.37 -4.37 2.91
C ILE A 240 -34.14 -3.90 4.13
N LYS A 241 -34.49 -4.80 5.04
CA LYS A 241 -35.26 -4.54 6.26
C LYS A 241 -34.59 -3.52 7.19
N ASP A 242 -33.26 -3.54 7.24
CA ASP A 242 -32.44 -2.61 8.02
C ASP A 242 -32.15 -1.27 7.30
N MET A 243 -32.52 -1.15 6.02
CA MET A 243 -32.21 0.01 5.17
C MET A 243 -33.41 0.93 4.87
N LEU A 244 -34.62 0.56 5.29
CA LEU A 244 -35.87 1.34 5.23
C LEU A 244 -36.33 1.68 6.65
#